data_AF-A0A536UDP6-F1
#
_entry.id   AF-A0A536UDP6-F1
#
_cell.length_a   1.000
_cell.length_b   1.000
_cell.length_c   1.000
_cell.angle_alpha   90.00
_cell.angle_beta   90.00
_cell.angle_gamma   90.00
#
_symmetry.space_group_name_H-M   'P 1'
#
loop_
_entity.id
_entity.type
_entity.pdbx_description
1 polymer ?
#
loop_
_entity_poly.entity_id
_entity_poly.type
_entity_poly.pdbx_seq_one_letter_code
_entity_poly.pdbx_strand_id
1 'polypeptide(L)'
;MADAHVTHRPPQVIDHTLARCVRGDCGAVASDLRDRGSPYRAAACLDAGEIRAGRKRAPLNEIEIELVQGEPRQLHKLALSLAADLPVAMARTSKAERGYALASPAPREPVHAGKLALDADVSVGEALARFGSDCLEQIGANAQCIAAGVDGEFVHQARVGVRRLRSLLRLVAGLIGAETIAPIVADLQWLSSSLGAARDWDVFAKETLAAAGRALKHSQSRRDVGIVRARVTRLAHAHFVKAAAAAASPRLQRLLLAVGALLAALESPSADPAQHATARSLAKDTLERRARRLDKRGKHLQRISPAERHQARIAAKKLRYVAEVFAPLFPGSRSKDYLSALGKLQGALGYLNDLATGERILDELGPHARTARLVHGVGIVRGWLSGAEASILSDADRAWRKFAKAKPFWH
;
A
#
# COMPACT_ATOMS: atom_id res chain seq x y z
N MET A 1 37.11 1.54 15.03
CA MET A 1 37.29 2.77 14.21
C MET A 1 36.57 2.50 12.88
N ALA A 2 35.24 2.59 12.78
CA ALA A 2 34.33 3.72 12.91
C ALA A 2 34.46 4.73 11.74
N ASP A 3 33.68 4.48 10.69
CA ASP A 3 32.93 5.46 9.89
C ASP A 3 31.79 4.72 9.19
N ALA A 4 30.52 5.11 9.42
CA ALA A 4 29.35 4.26 9.13
C ALA A 4 28.28 4.96 8.25
N HIS A 5 28.32 4.65 6.95
CA HIS A 5 27.15 4.19 6.21
C HIS A 5 27.13 2.66 6.32
N VAL A 6 26.01 2.04 6.69
CA VAL A 6 25.96 0.57 6.82
C VAL A 6 25.51 -0.05 5.49
N THR A 7 26.49 -0.32 4.63
CA THR A 7 26.42 -1.28 3.50
C THR A 7 27.58 -2.27 3.62
N HIS A 8 27.33 -3.58 3.61
CA HIS A 8 28.36 -4.62 3.74
C HIS A 8 28.50 -5.42 2.42
N ARG A 9 29.53 -5.12 1.61
CA ARG A 9 30.22 -6.07 0.70
C ARG A 9 31.59 -5.49 0.26
N PRO A 10 32.61 -6.34 0.01
CA PRO A 10 34.01 -5.93 -0.14
C PRO A 10 34.32 -5.32 -1.52
N PRO A 11 35.48 -4.66 -1.69
CA PRO A 11 35.73 -3.77 -2.82
C PRO A 11 36.16 -4.57 -4.05
N GLN A 12 35.43 -4.42 -5.15
CA GLN A 12 35.98 -4.64 -6.48
C GLN A 12 36.02 -3.28 -7.16
N VAL A 13 37.24 -2.90 -7.56
CA VAL A 13 37.58 -1.74 -8.37
C VAL A 13 36.63 -1.68 -9.57
N ILE A 14 35.84 -0.60 -9.67
CA ILE A 14 35.12 -0.26 -10.89
C ILE A 14 35.56 1.14 -11.30
N ASP A 15 36.00 1.17 -12.54
CA ASP A 15 36.79 2.18 -13.22
C ASP A 15 36.11 3.56 -13.29
N HIS A 16 36.94 4.60 -13.16
CA HIS A 16 36.55 6.00 -13.23
C HIS A 16 36.29 6.42 -14.68
N THR A 17 35.11 6.19 -15.23
CA THR A 17 34.66 6.95 -16.42
C THR A 17 33.14 6.88 -16.60
N LEU A 18 32.44 7.97 -16.23
CA LEU A 18 31.11 8.46 -16.69
C LEU A 18 30.22 8.93 -15.53
N ALA A 19 30.45 10.15 -15.02
CA ALA A 19 29.42 10.98 -14.38
C ALA A 19 29.87 12.45 -14.26
N ARG A 20 30.29 13.10 -15.35
CA ARG A 20 30.31 14.58 -15.40
C ARG A 20 28.90 15.06 -15.77
N CYS A 21 28.05 15.32 -14.77
CA CYS A 21 26.97 16.33 -14.77
C CYS A 21 25.86 15.99 -13.76
N VAL A 22 26.02 16.43 -12.51
CA VAL A 22 24.93 16.99 -11.70
C VAL A 22 25.54 18.18 -10.95
N ARG A 23 25.50 19.39 -11.52
CA ARG A 23 25.72 20.62 -10.76
C ARG A 23 24.33 21.16 -10.42
N GLY A 24 23.97 21.17 -9.15
CA GLY A 24 22.90 22.03 -8.65
C GLY A 24 23.52 23.37 -8.32
N ASP A 25 23.13 24.43 -9.01
CA ASP A 25 23.33 25.79 -8.48
C ASP A 25 22.27 25.97 -7.38
N CYS A 26 22.65 25.70 -6.12
CA CYS A 26 21.79 25.85 -4.96
C CYS A 26 22.23 27.07 -4.14
N GLY A 27 21.33 28.03 -3.94
CA GLY A 27 21.47 29.00 -2.87
C GLY A 27 21.04 28.35 -1.56
N ALA A 28 21.97 27.74 -0.81
CA ALA A 28 21.67 27.09 0.46
C ALA A 28 21.66 28.10 1.61
N VAL A 29 20.56 28.16 2.36
CA VAL A 29 20.51 28.84 3.67
C VAL A 29 20.45 27.77 4.75
N ALA A 30 21.50 27.65 5.55
CA ALA A 30 21.59 26.69 6.64
C ALA A 30 21.27 27.37 7.99
N SER A 31 20.38 26.78 8.78
CA SER A 31 20.06 27.23 10.15
C SER A 31 20.23 26.10 11.17
N ASP A 32 20.87 26.39 12.32
CA ASP A 32 20.95 25.47 13.46
C ASP A 32 19.65 25.58 14.29
N LEU A 33 18.86 24.50 14.28
CA LEU A 33 17.60 24.44 15.04
C LEU A 33 17.84 23.77 16.39
N ARG A 34 17.57 24.52 17.46
CA ARG A 34 17.68 24.06 18.86
C ARG A 34 16.33 24.13 19.54
N ASP A 35 15.96 23.06 20.22
CA ASP A 35 14.83 23.05 21.13
C ASP A 35 15.32 23.46 22.54
N ARG A 36 14.79 24.56 23.09
CA ARG A 36 15.29 25.13 24.35
C ARG A 36 15.02 24.17 25.51
N GLY A 37 16.08 23.52 26.01
CA GLY A 37 16.01 22.57 27.14
C GLY A 37 16.08 21.09 26.74
N SER A 38 16.22 20.77 25.45
CA SER A 38 16.39 19.41 24.95
C SER A 38 17.79 19.25 24.31
N PRO A 39 18.49 18.10 24.46
CA PRO A 39 19.79 17.85 23.82
C PRO A 39 19.68 17.61 22.30
N TYR A 40 18.62 18.12 21.66
CA TYR A 40 18.32 17.94 20.25
C TYR A 40 18.89 19.09 19.41
N ARG A 41 19.59 18.74 18.33
CA ARG A 41 20.12 19.66 17.32
C ARG A 41 19.89 19.12 15.92
N ALA A 42 19.38 19.96 15.04
CA ALA A 42 19.23 19.65 13.62
C ALA A 42 19.68 20.82 12.75
N ALA A 43 20.23 20.51 11.59
CA ALA A 43 20.52 21.49 10.55
C ALA A 43 19.36 21.49 9.55
N ALA A 44 18.82 22.66 9.23
CA ALA A 44 17.83 22.81 8.17
C ALA A 44 18.43 23.61 7.01
N CYS A 45 18.32 23.07 5.80
CA CYS A 45 18.79 23.67 4.55
C CYS A 45 17.61 23.88 3.61
N LEU A 46 17.46 25.10 3.08
CA LEU A 46 16.54 25.38 1.99
C LEU A 46 17.33 25.42 0.68
N ASP A 47 17.00 24.52 -0.24
CA ASP A 47 17.61 24.46 -1.56
C ASP A 47 16.61 24.86 -2.64
N ALA A 48 16.90 25.96 -3.33
CA ALA A 48 16.18 26.43 -4.50
C ALA A 48 17.12 26.48 -5.71
N GLY A 49 16.70 25.91 -6.84
CA GLY A 49 17.50 25.86 -8.06
C GLY A 49 16.93 24.90 -9.11
N GLU A 50 17.80 24.21 -9.82
CA GLU A 50 17.42 23.17 -10.78
C GLU A 50 18.43 22.03 -10.85
N ILE A 51 17.92 20.83 -11.14
CA ILE A 51 18.72 19.65 -11.45
C ILE A 51 18.92 19.62 -12.97
N ARG A 52 20.17 19.49 -13.42
CA ARG A 52 20.54 19.45 -14.84
C ARG A 52 21.16 18.12 -15.23
N ALA A 53 20.70 17.56 -16.35
CA ALA A 53 21.29 16.40 -17.01
C ALA A 53 21.41 16.65 -18.52
N GLY A 54 22.60 17.10 -18.96
CA GLY A 54 22.80 17.59 -20.32
C GLY A 54 21.90 18.80 -20.62
N ARG A 55 21.04 18.68 -21.63
CA ARG A 55 20.06 19.73 -22.00
C ARG A 55 18.75 19.66 -21.20
N LYS A 56 18.55 18.61 -20.41
CA LYS A 56 17.33 18.42 -19.61
C LYS A 56 17.49 19.13 -18.28
N ARG A 57 16.39 19.74 -17.80
CA ARG A 57 16.32 20.47 -16.54
C ARG A 57 15.07 20.07 -15.75
N ALA A 58 15.15 20.08 -14.43
CA ALA A 58 14.02 19.89 -13.54
C ALA A 58 14.13 20.86 -12.34
N PRO A 59 13.04 21.52 -11.91
CA PRO A 59 13.09 22.45 -10.79
C PRO A 59 13.48 21.75 -9.49
N LEU A 60 14.21 22.46 -8.62
CA LEU A 60 14.58 22.08 -7.26
C LEU A 60 14.03 23.14 -6.31
N ASN A 61 13.20 22.71 -5.36
CA ASN A 61 12.72 23.54 -4.27
C ASN A 61 12.39 22.59 -3.11
N GLU A 62 13.34 22.44 -2.19
CA GLU A 62 13.24 21.46 -1.11
C GLU A 62 13.83 21.99 0.20
N ILE A 63 13.31 21.44 1.30
CA ILE A 63 13.83 21.64 2.64
C ILE A 63 14.44 20.33 3.08
N GLU A 64 15.72 20.33 3.39
CA GLU A 64 16.43 19.21 3.99
C GLU A 64 16.61 19.48 5.49
N ILE A 65 16.35 18.45 6.31
CA ILE A 65 16.50 18.54 7.76
C ILE A 65 17.34 17.36 8.18
N GLU A 66 18.54 17.65 8.67
CA GLU A 66 19.52 16.65 9.08
C GLU A 66 19.66 16.65 10.60
N LEU A 67 19.63 15.45 11.18
CA LEU A 67 19.84 15.27 12.62
C LEU A 67 21.33 15.41 12.91
N VAL A 68 21.70 16.40 13.72
CA VAL A 68 23.08 16.58 14.21
C VAL A 68 23.24 15.85 15.55
N GLN A 69 22.25 15.96 16.43
CA GLN A 69 22.26 15.32 17.75
C GLN A 69 20.82 15.08 18.23
N GLY A 70 20.56 13.92 18.84
CA GLY A 70 19.24 13.56 19.39
C GLY A 70 18.70 12.26 18.80
N GLU A 71 17.38 12.08 18.84
CA GLU A 71 16.66 10.93 18.30
C GLU A 71 15.92 11.26 16.99
N PRO A 72 15.87 10.34 16.01
CA PRO A 72 15.16 10.55 14.73
C PRO A 72 13.69 10.98 14.87
N ARG A 73 13.00 10.59 15.94
CA ARG A 73 11.60 11.01 16.21
C ARG A 73 11.43 12.53 16.26
N GLN A 74 12.45 13.30 16.63
CA GLN A 74 12.37 14.75 16.69
C GLN A 74 12.39 15.40 15.29
N LEU A 75 13.11 14.83 14.32
CA LEU A 75 13.03 15.27 12.92
C LEU A 75 11.60 15.17 12.38
N HIS A 76 10.92 14.05 12.68
CA HIS A 76 9.54 13.86 12.26
C HIS A 76 8.56 14.86 12.90
N LYS A 77 8.77 15.23 14.17
CA LYS A 77 7.97 16.27 14.84
C LYS A 77 8.17 17.63 14.17
N LEU A 78 9.41 17.98 13.86
CA LEU A 78 9.73 19.22 13.15
C LEU A 78 9.11 19.23 11.74
N ALA A 79 9.24 18.14 10.99
CA ALA A 79 8.64 18.00 9.66
C ALA A 79 7.09 18.09 9.70
N LEU A 80 6.46 17.52 10.73
CA LEU A 80 5.01 17.66 10.96
C LEU A 80 4.61 19.11 11.25
N SER A 81 5.42 19.84 12.04
CA SER A 81 5.20 21.27 12.29
C SER A 81 5.29 22.08 11.00
N LEU A 82 6.30 21.83 10.16
CA LEU A 82 6.43 22.50 8.86
C LEU A 82 5.26 22.17 7.93
N ALA A 83 4.80 20.92 7.92
CA ALA A 83 3.65 20.49 7.13
C ALA A 83 2.28 21.00 7.61
N ALA A 84 2.24 21.65 8.78
CA ALA A 84 1.05 22.37 9.24
C ALA A 84 0.86 23.67 8.45
N ASP A 85 1.96 24.39 8.19
CA ASP A 85 1.94 25.74 7.62
C ASP A 85 2.38 25.79 6.15
N LEU A 86 3.16 24.81 5.69
CA LEU A 86 3.76 24.79 4.35
C LEU A 86 3.24 23.62 3.51
N PRO A 87 3.11 23.80 2.18
CA PRO A 87 2.73 22.73 1.25
C PRO A 87 3.90 21.79 0.95
N VAL A 88 4.52 21.22 2.00
CA VAL A 88 5.64 20.30 1.87
C VAL A 88 5.17 18.89 1.54
N ALA A 89 5.95 18.19 0.71
CA ALA A 89 5.79 16.78 0.43
C ALA A 89 7.08 16.05 0.80
N MET A 90 6.94 14.84 1.33
CA MET A 90 8.10 14.01 1.65
C MET A 90 8.77 13.56 0.35
N ALA A 91 9.96 14.10 0.07
CA ALA A 91 10.82 13.59 -0.99
C ALA A 91 11.36 12.21 -0.60
N ARG A 92 11.41 11.29 -1.56
CA ARG A 92 11.93 9.92 -1.37
C ARG A 92 13.15 9.59 -2.23
N THR A 93 13.51 10.52 -3.10
CA THR A 93 14.63 10.39 -4.02
C THR A 93 15.58 11.54 -3.78
N SER A 94 16.84 11.23 -3.61
CA SER A 94 17.93 12.20 -3.55
C SER A 94 18.01 13.06 -4.81
N LYS A 95 18.69 14.21 -4.71
CA LYS A 95 19.04 15.06 -5.86
C LYS A 95 19.77 14.25 -6.95
N ALA A 96 20.65 13.33 -6.56
CA ALA A 96 21.40 12.47 -7.48
C ALA A 96 20.47 11.51 -8.25
N GLU A 97 19.58 10.79 -7.56
CA GLU A 97 18.60 9.89 -8.20
C GLU A 97 17.69 10.63 -9.17
N ARG A 98 17.24 11.84 -8.80
CA ARG A 98 16.50 12.72 -9.71
C ARG A 98 17.33 13.14 -10.92
N GLY A 99 18.62 13.40 -10.74
CA GLY A 99 19.57 13.67 -11.82
C GLY A 99 19.71 12.49 -12.79
N TYR A 100 19.88 11.27 -12.27
CA TYR A 100 19.93 10.05 -13.09
C TYR A 100 18.62 9.79 -13.83
N ALA A 101 17.48 9.92 -13.14
CA ALA A 101 16.17 9.77 -13.76
C ALA A 101 15.90 10.83 -14.84
N LEU A 102 16.44 12.03 -14.68
CA LEU A 102 16.37 13.08 -15.69
C LEU A 102 17.25 12.74 -16.90
N ALA A 103 18.49 12.26 -16.67
CA ALA A 103 19.42 11.85 -17.71
C ALA A 103 18.84 10.71 -18.55
N SER A 104 18.37 9.65 -17.88
CA SER A 104 17.85 8.41 -18.46
C SER A 104 16.49 8.06 -17.86
N PRO A 105 15.40 8.61 -18.42
CA PRO A 105 14.05 8.33 -17.93
C PRO A 105 13.69 6.86 -18.12
N ALA A 106 13.36 6.18 -17.03
CA ALA A 106 12.76 4.86 -17.07
C ALA A 106 11.22 4.96 -17.01
N PRO A 107 10.47 4.02 -17.60
CA PRO A 107 9.05 3.88 -17.35
C PRO A 107 8.80 3.76 -15.84
N ARG A 108 7.79 4.46 -15.33
CA ARG A 108 7.37 4.28 -13.93
C ARG A 108 6.62 2.96 -13.84
N GLU A 109 7.12 2.05 -13.00
CA GLU A 109 6.43 0.81 -12.68
C GLU A 109 5.72 0.92 -11.32
N PRO A 110 4.56 0.25 -11.14
CA PRO A 110 3.91 0.18 -9.84
C PRO A 110 4.84 -0.42 -8.79
N VAL A 111 4.98 0.26 -7.65
CA VAL A 111 5.79 -0.25 -6.54
C VAL A 111 4.98 -1.32 -5.80
N HIS A 112 5.51 -2.53 -5.72
CA HIS A 112 4.91 -3.65 -5.00
C HIS A 112 5.38 -3.69 -3.54
N ALA A 113 4.78 -4.57 -2.74
CA ALA A 113 5.30 -4.89 -1.42
C ALA A 113 6.73 -5.47 -1.55
N GLY A 114 7.69 -4.92 -0.81
CA GLY A 114 9.07 -5.38 -0.84
C GLY A 114 9.26 -6.72 -0.14
N LYS A 115 10.42 -7.32 -0.38
CA LYS A 115 10.88 -8.51 0.35
C LYS A 115 11.68 -8.06 1.55
N LEU A 116 11.04 -7.98 2.71
CA LEU A 116 11.76 -7.69 3.96
C LEU A 116 12.62 -8.88 4.37
N ALA A 117 13.85 -8.60 4.78
CA ALA A 117 14.71 -9.53 5.49
C ALA A 117 14.80 -9.05 6.95
N LEU A 118 14.34 -9.85 7.90
CA LEU A 118 14.43 -9.56 9.33
C LEU A 118 15.35 -10.57 9.99
N ASP A 119 16.18 -10.12 10.92
CA ASP A 119 17.02 -11.01 11.72
C ASP A 119 16.16 -11.81 12.72
N ALA A 120 16.67 -12.96 13.14
CA ALA A 120 15.91 -13.92 13.94
C ALA A 120 15.57 -13.42 15.35
N ASP A 121 16.38 -12.50 15.86
CA ASP A 121 16.37 -11.88 17.19
C ASP A 121 15.89 -10.42 17.16
N VAL A 122 15.44 -9.91 16.00
CA VAL A 122 14.92 -8.55 15.86
C VAL A 122 13.85 -8.24 16.92
N SER A 123 13.91 -7.03 17.44
CA SER A 123 12.92 -6.53 18.40
C SER A 123 11.54 -6.38 17.75
N VAL A 124 10.48 -6.40 18.56
CA VAL A 124 9.12 -6.12 18.10
C VAL A 124 9.03 -4.73 17.47
N GLY A 125 9.61 -3.72 18.11
CA GLY A 125 9.61 -2.33 17.64
C GLY A 125 10.22 -2.20 16.26
N GLU A 126 11.44 -2.72 16.08
CA GLU A 126 12.16 -2.70 14.80
C GLU A 126 11.44 -3.50 13.70
N ALA A 127 10.94 -4.70 14.02
CA ALA A 127 10.20 -5.50 13.03
C ALA A 127 8.95 -4.77 12.50
N LEU A 128 8.20 -4.12 13.40
CA LEU A 128 7.01 -3.34 13.03
C LEU A 128 7.39 -2.06 12.27
N ALA A 129 8.46 -1.37 12.69
CA ALA A 129 8.95 -0.18 12.02
C ALA A 129 9.41 -0.46 10.59
N ARG A 130 10.24 -1.49 10.38
CA ARG A 130 10.70 -1.90 9.05
C ARG A 130 9.55 -2.28 8.12
N PHE A 131 8.56 -3.03 8.62
CA PHE A 131 7.35 -3.35 7.83
C PHE A 131 6.51 -2.12 7.52
N GLY A 132 6.38 -1.21 8.48
CA GLY A 132 5.70 0.07 8.28
C GLY A 132 6.38 0.92 7.21
N SER A 133 7.72 0.97 7.20
CA SER A 133 8.51 1.71 6.23
C SER A 133 8.31 1.18 4.81
N ASP A 134 8.30 -0.15 4.63
CA ASP A 134 7.96 -0.78 3.34
C ASP A 134 6.52 -0.46 2.89
N CYS A 135 5.56 -0.43 3.82
CA CYS A 135 4.20 0.02 3.49
C CYS A 135 4.17 1.49 3.08
N LEU A 136 4.95 2.34 3.75
CA LEU A 136 5.05 3.78 3.46
C LEU A 136 5.65 4.03 2.09
N GLU A 137 6.69 3.30 1.73
CA GLU A 137 7.30 3.32 0.41
C GLU A 137 6.28 2.94 -0.66
N GLN A 138 5.60 1.80 -0.47
CA GLN A 138 4.56 1.34 -1.38
C GLN A 138 3.43 2.37 -1.54
N ILE A 139 2.94 2.97 -0.45
CA ILE A 139 1.87 3.98 -0.53
C ILE A 139 2.38 5.24 -1.22
N GLY A 140 3.52 5.77 -0.80
CA GLY A 140 4.07 7.05 -1.25
C GLY A 140 4.44 7.04 -2.73
N ALA A 141 5.19 6.05 -3.19
CA ALA A 141 5.65 5.97 -4.58
C ALA A 141 4.48 5.80 -5.57
N ASN A 142 3.51 4.94 -5.23
CA ASN A 142 2.32 4.79 -6.07
C ASN A 142 1.43 6.04 -6.01
N ALA A 143 1.29 6.70 -4.86
CA ALA A 143 0.52 7.93 -4.74
C ALA A 143 1.09 9.07 -5.59
N GLN A 144 2.42 9.18 -5.72
CA GLN A 144 3.04 10.16 -6.62
C GLN A 144 2.63 9.94 -8.09
N CYS A 145 2.57 8.69 -8.55
CA CYS A 145 2.12 8.36 -9.90
C CYS A 145 0.63 8.65 -10.11
N ILE A 146 -0.20 8.31 -9.11
CA ILE A 146 -1.65 8.59 -9.12
C ILE A 146 -1.91 10.10 -9.15
N ALA A 147 -1.17 10.89 -8.35
CA ALA A 147 -1.25 12.34 -8.33
C ALA A 147 -0.84 12.96 -9.68
N ALA A 148 0.12 12.35 -10.39
CA ALA A 148 0.51 12.74 -11.75
C ALA A 148 -0.48 12.29 -12.84
N GLY A 149 -1.62 11.71 -12.48
CA GLY A 149 -2.65 11.27 -13.41
C GLY A 149 -2.34 9.97 -14.15
N VAL A 150 -1.32 9.22 -13.70
CA VAL A 150 -0.96 7.92 -14.30
C VAL A 150 -1.92 6.86 -13.77
N ASP A 151 -2.87 6.45 -14.62
CA ASP A 151 -3.77 5.34 -14.35
C ASP A 151 -3.05 3.98 -14.47
N GLY A 152 -3.64 2.95 -13.87
CA GLY A 152 -3.19 1.57 -13.97
C GLY A 152 -3.12 0.89 -12.61
N GLU A 153 -2.13 0.02 -12.47
CA GLU A 153 -1.95 -0.82 -11.28
C GLU A 153 -1.48 -0.02 -10.05
N PHE A 154 -1.09 1.27 -10.22
CA PHE A 154 -0.69 2.15 -9.12
C PHE A 154 -1.78 2.30 -8.04
N VAL A 155 -3.05 2.51 -8.44
CA VAL A 155 -4.16 2.61 -7.48
C VAL A 155 -4.32 1.30 -6.72
N HIS A 156 -4.18 0.16 -7.41
CA HIS A 156 -4.25 -1.15 -6.76
C HIS A 156 -3.12 -1.31 -5.73
N GLN A 157 -1.87 -1.00 -6.10
CA GLN A 157 -0.71 -1.15 -5.20
C GLN A 157 -0.73 -0.16 -4.03
N ALA A 158 -1.16 1.08 -4.24
CA ALA A 158 -1.41 2.03 -3.14
C ALA A 158 -2.47 1.48 -2.16
N ARG A 159 -3.57 0.91 -2.68
CA ARG A 159 -4.59 0.23 -1.84
C ARG A 159 -4.02 -0.97 -1.10
N VAL A 160 -3.13 -1.75 -1.72
CA VAL A 160 -2.43 -2.87 -1.05
C VAL A 160 -1.63 -2.33 0.13
N GLY A 161 -0.78 -1.32 -0.08
CA GLY A 161 0.03 -0.69 0.96
C GLY A 161 -0.82 -0.16 2.12
N VAL A 162 -1.92 0.56 1.83
CA VAL A 162 -2.85 1.08 2.87
C VAL A 162 -3.45 -0.07 3.69
N ARG A 163 -3.86 -1.18 3.07
CA ARG A 163 -4.43 -2.33 3.80
C ARG A 163 -3.40 -3.05 4.67
N ARG A 164 -2.16 -3.17 4.18
CA ARG A 164 -1.03 -3.73 4.94
C ARG A 164 -0.74 -2.86 6.17
N LEU A 165 -0.60 -1.55 5.98
CA LEU A 165 -0.38 -0.59 7.07
C LEU A 165 -1.52 -0.59 8.10
N ARG A 166 -2.78 -0.59 7.67
CA ARG A 166 -3.93 -0.71 8.60
C ARG A 166 -3.94 -2.01 9.40
N SER A 167 -3.32 -3.07 8.88
CA SER A 167 -3.21 -4.35 9.58
C SER A 167 -2.07 -4.33 10.59
N LEU A 168 -0.94 -3.72 10.21
CA LEU A 168 0.18 -3.42 11.11
C LEU A 168 -0.27 -2.58 12.30
N LEU A 169 -1.01 -1.49 12.05
CA LEU A 169 -1.45 -0.58 13.12
C LEU A 169 -2.32 -1.26 14.17
N ARG A 170 -3.03 -2.35 13.84
CA ARG A 170 -3.76 -3.13 14.86
C ARG A 170 -2.83 -3.86 15.83
N LEU A 171 -1.62 -4.23 15.39
CA LEU A 171 -0.59 -4.79 16.26
C LEU A 171 0.02 -3.67 17.11
N VAL A 172 0.34 -2.54 16.48
CA VAL A 172 0.87 -1.35 17.16
C VAL A 172 -0.08 -0.86 18.26
N ALA A 173 -1.40 -0.80 18.01
CA ALA A 173 -2.39 -0.44 19.02
C ALA A 173 -2.37 -1.33 20.27
N GLY A 174 -1.98 -2.59 20.13
CA GLY A 174 -1.85 -3.50 21.27
C GLY A 174 -0.61 -3.21 22.13
N LEU A 175 0.36 -2.46 21.59
CA LEU A 175 1.59 -2.11 22.28
C LEU A 175 1.54 -0.70 22.89
N ILE A 176 1.03 0.28 22.14
CA ILE A 176 1.07 1.70 22.54
C ILE A 176 -0.31 2.33 22.77
N GLY A 177 -1.36 1.49 22.79
CA GLY A 177 -2.75 1.93 22.94
C GLY A 177 -3.42 2.33 21.62
N ALA A 178 -4.73 2.10 21.56
CA ALA A 178 -5.54 2.41 20.36
C ALA A 178 -5.72 3.92 20.15
N GLU A 179 -5.78 4.70 21.23
CA GLU A 179 -5.96 6.16 21.18
C GLU A 179 -4.80 6.85 20.45
N THR A 180 -3.57 6.38 20.69
CA THR A 180 -2.34 6.91 20.08
C THR A 180 -2.35 6.82 18.55
N ILE A 181 -2.98 5.79 17.99
CA ILE A 181 -3.02 5.57 16.53
C ILE A 181 -4.34 6.00 15.90
N ALA A 182 -5.35 6.40 16.69
CA ALA A 182 -6.70 6.69 16.19
C ALA A 182 -6.71 7.76 15.07
N PRO A 183 -5.94 8.87 15.17
CA PRO A 183 -5.88 9.86 14.10
C PRO A 183 -5.34 9.29 12.78
N ILE A 184 -4.27 8.49 12.86
CA ILE A 184 -3.66 7.82 11.69
C ILE A 184 -4.65 6.83 11.07
N VAL A 185 -5.38 6.08 11.89
CA VAL A 185 -6.39 5.13 11.40
C VAL A 185 -7.53 5.85 10.68
N ALA A 186 -7.97 7.00 11.19
CA ALA A 186 -9.00 7.82 10.55
C ALA A 186 -8.54 8.35 9.18
N ASP A 187 -7.31 8.86 9.08
CA ASP A 187 -6.73 9.33 7.82
C ASP A 187 -6.50 8.19 6.82
N LEU A 188 -6.05 7.02 7.28
CA LEU A 188 -5.97 5.83 6.42
C LEU A 188 -7.34 5.34 5.95
N GLN A 189 -8.40 5.53 6.75
CA GLN A 189 -9.76 5.23 6.33
C GLN A 189 -10.23 6.19 5.24
N TRP A 190 -9.96 7.49 5.38
CA TRP A 190 -10.21 8.48 4.33
C TRP A 190 -9.50 8.10 3.01
N LEU A 191 -8.19 7.86 3.06
CA LEU A 191 -7.40 7.48 1.88
C LEU A 191 -7.91 6.18 1.26
N SER A 192 -8.22 5.18 2.10
CA SER A 192 -8.78 3.90 1.67
C SER A 192 -10.11 4.06 0.94
N SER A 193 -10.96 5.00 1.35
CA SER A 193 -12.25 5.27 0.70
C SER A 193 -12.04 5.93 -0.67
N SER A 194 -11.17 6.94 -0.76
CA SER A 194 -10.88 7.64 -2.02
C SER A 194 -10.27 6.73 -3.08
N LEU A 195 -9.24 5.94 -2.72
CA LEU A 195 -8.66 4.95 -3.63
C LEU A 195 -9.62 3.78 -3.89
N GLY A 196 -10.46 3.47 -2.88
CA GLY A 196 -11.47 2.44 -2.88
C GLY A 196 -12.39 2.52 -4.09
N ALA A 197 -13.11 3.63 -4.19
CA ALA A 197 -14.06 3.85 -5.26
C ALA A 197 -13.39 3.76 -6.64
N ALA A 198 -12.25 4.41 -6.84
CA ALA A 198 -11.54 4.39 -8.13
C ALA A 198 -11.26 2.95 -8.62
N ARG A 199 -10.70 2.11 -7.76
CA ARG A 199 -10.36 0.73 -8.14
C ARG A 199 -11.58 -0.18 -8.26
N ASP A 200 -12.65 0.02 -7.49
CA ASP A 200 -13.86 -0.80 -7.62
C ASP A 200 -14.52 -0.61 -9.01
N TRP A 201 -14.62 0.64 -9.47
CA TRP A 201 -15.13 0.97 -10.81
C TRP A 201 -14.19 0.51 -11.94
N ASP A 202 -12.88 0.63 -11.72
CA ASP A 202 -11.86 0.19 -12.67
C ASP A 202 -11.87 -1.33 -12.90
N VAL A 203 -11.89 -2.13 -11.82
CA VAL A 203 -12.03 -3.60 -11.88
C VAL A 203 -13.29 -3.98 -12.61
N PHE A 204 -14.42 -3.34 -12.27
CA PHE A 204 -15.68 -3.66 -12.90
C PHE A 204 -15.65 -3.41 -14.42
N ALA A 205 -15.04 -2.30 -14.85
CA ALA A 205 -14.90 -1.98 -16.28
C ALA A 205 -13.94 -2.91 -17.04
N LYS A 206 -12.72 -3.07 -16.51
CA LYS A 206 -11.59 -3.70 -17.22
C LYS A 206 -11.58 -5.23 -17.07
N GLU A 207 -12.09 -5.75 -15.96
CA GLU A 207 -12.08 -7.18 -15.65
C GLU A 207 -13.48 -7.77 -15.86
N THR A 208 -14.46 -7.35 -15.05
CA THR A 208 -15.80 -7.97 -14.98
C THR A 208 -16.61 -7.79 -16.26
N LEU A 209 -16.82 -6.55 -16.72
CA LEU A 209 -17.59 -6.26 -17.94
C LEU A 209 -16.88 -6.74 -19.20
N ALA A 210 -15.54 -6.73 -19.21
CA ALA A 210 -14.77 -7.28 -20.31
C ALA A 210 -14.94 -8.80 -20.41
N ALA A 211 -14.92 -9.52 -19.28
CA ALA A 211 -15.21 -10.95 -19.24
C ALA A 211 -16.65 -11.27 -19.66
N ALA A 212 -17.63 -10.53 -19.13
CA ALA A 212 -19.03 -10.67 -19.52
C ALA A 212 -19.24 -10.48 -21.03
N GLY A 213 -18.65 -9.42 -21.61
CA GLY A 213 -18.74 -9.15 -23.04
C GLY A 213 -18.11 -10.25 -23.91
N ARG A 214 -16.98 -10.85 -23.48
CA ARG A 214 -16.33 -11.97 -24.19
C ARG A 214 -17.13 -13.27 -24.14
N ALA A 215 -17.89 -13.50 -23.07
CA ALA A 215 -18.69 -14.71 -22.91
C ALA A 215 -19.95 -14.74 -23.80
N LEU A 216 -20.41 -13.58 -24.30
CA LEU A 216 -21.66 -13.47 -25.05
C LEU A 216 -21.48 -13.80 -26.54
N LYS A 217 -22.32 -14.72 -27.05
CA LYS A 217 -22.34 -15.12 -28.47
C LYS A 217 -23.16 -14.18 -29.35
N HIS A 218 -24.26 -13.63 -28.83
CA HIS A 218 -25.16 -12.77 -29.60
C HIS A 218 -24.60 -11.35 -29.78
N SER A 219 -24.59 -10.85 -31.02
CA SER A 219 -23.92 -9.59 -31.38
C SER A 219 -24.57 -8.36 -30.75
N GLN A 220 -25.90 -8.33 -30.66
CA GLN A 220 -26.62 -7.22 -30.01
C GLN A 220 -26.32 -7.17 -28.51
N SER A 221 -26.31 -8.33 -27.85
CA SER A 221 -26.02 -8.41 -26.41
C SER A 221 -24.61 -7.92 -26.09
N ARG A 222 -23.61 -8.26 -26.93
CA ARG A 222 -22.25 -7.70 -26.81
C ARG A 222 -22.22 -6.18 -26.96
N ARG A 223 -22.98 -5.63 -27.93
CA ARG A 223 -23.08 -4.17 -28.11
C ARG A 223 -23.69 -3.49 -26.88
N ASP A 224 -24.76 -4.06 -26.33
CA ASP A 224 -25.45 -3.49 -25.16
C ASP A 224 -24.57 -3.53 -23.90
N VAL A 225 -23.83 -4.62 -23.65
CA VAL A 225 -22.80 -4.67 -22.59
C VAL A 225 -21.66 -3.68 -22.87
N GLY A 226 -21.29 -3.48 -24.14
CA GLY A 226 -20.33 -2.47 -24.55
C GLY A 226 -20.76 -1.04 -24.15
N ILE A 227 -22.06 -0.73 -24.24
CA ILE A 227 -22.63 0.55 -23.80
C ILE A 227 -22.50 0.70 -22.27
N VAL A 228 -22.81 -0.35 -21.50
CA VAL A 228 -22.61 -0.36 -20.04
C VAL A 228 -21.15 -0.11 -19.71
N ARG A 229 -20.23 -0.82 -20.37
CA ARG A 229 -18.78 -0.66 -20.17
C ARG A 229 -18.31 0.76 -20.46
N ALA A 230 -18.74 1.36 -21.56
CA ALA A 230 -18.39 2.74 -21.89
C ALA A 230 -18.86 3.73 -20.81
N ARG A 231 -20.07 3.53 -20.26
CA ARG A 231 -20.59 4.36 -19.16
C ARG A 231 -19.78 4.17 -17.87
N VAL A 232 -19.50 2.92 -17.50
CA VAL A 232 -18.69 2.59 -16.32
C VAL A 232 -17.28 3.14 -16.44
N THR A 233 -16.62 3.02 -17.60
CA THR A 233 -15.28 3.58 -17.83
C THR A 233 -15.24 5.09 -17.60
N ARG A 234 -16.28 5.83 -18.04
CA ARG A 234 -16.36 7.28 -17.79
C ARG A 234 -16.47 7.60 -16.31
N LEU A 235 -17.29 6.85 -15.57
CA LEU A 235 -17.45 7.03 -14.13
C LEU A 235 -16.19 6.60 -13.36
N ALA A 236 -15.53 5.53 -13.80
CA ALA A 236 -14.24 5.09 -13.27
C ALA A 236 -13.20 6.20 -13.38
N HIS A 237 -13.13 6.90 -14.52
CA HIS A 237 -12.26 8.06 -14.67
C HIS A 237 -12.60 9.20 -13.71
N ALA A 238 -13.88 9.52 -13.50
CA ALA A 238 -14.27 10.54 -12.52
C ALA A 238 -13.88 10.16 -11.08
N HIS A 239 -13.96 8.88 -10.71
CA HIS A 239 -13.46 8.38 -9.43
C HIS A 239 -11.92 8.40 -9.35
N PHE A 240 -11.24 8.10 -10.45
CA PHE A 240 -9.79 8.22 -10.54
C PHE A 240 -9.32 9.66 -10.31
N VAL A 241 -9.99 10.66 -10.88
CA VAL A 241 -9.68 12.09 -10.64
C VAL A 241 -9.78 12.43 -9.14
N LYS A 242 -10.79 11.90 -8.43
CA LYS A 242 -10.90 12.07 -6.97
C LYS A 242 -9.78 11.38 -6.21
N ALA A 243 -9.36 10.20 -6.65
CA ALA A 243 -8.21 9.49 -6.07
C ALA A 243 -6.89 10.24 -6.33
N ALA A 244 -6.70 10.82 -7.52
CA ALA A 244 -5.57 11.67 -7.88
C ALA A 244 -5.51 12.92 -6.99
N ALA A 245 -6.63 13.60 -6.79
CA ALA A 245 -6.71 14.75 -5.88
C ALA A 245 -6.38 14.36 -4.42
N ALA A 246 -6.86 13.22 -3.94
CA ALA A 246 -6.49 12.71 -2.61
C ALA A 246 -4.99 12.39 -2.51
N ALA A 247 -4.42 11.78 -3.55
CA ALA A 247 -2.99 11.46 -3.62
C ALA A 247 -2.10 12.70 -3.71
N ALA A 248 -2.59 13.80 -4.30
CA ALA A 248 -1.89 15.08 -4.36
C ALA A 248 -2.07 15.94 -3.10
N SER A 249 -2.92 15.53 -2.15
CA SER A 249 -3.34 16.42 -1.06
C SER A 249 -2.28 16.58 0.04
N PRO A 250 -2.21 17.75 0.69
CA PRO A 250 -1.40 17.95 1.90
C PRO A 250 -1.78 17.00 3.04
N ARG A 251 -3.05 16.55 3.09
CA ARG A 251 -3.53 15.56 4.07
C ARG A 251 -2.79 14.23 3.94
N LEU A 252 -2.53 13.76 2.71
CA LEU A 252 -1.73 12.55 2.51
C LEU A 252 -0.30 12.77 3.00
N GLN A 253 0.31 13.92 2.71
CA GLN A 253 1.69 14.19 3.14
C GLN A 253 1.82 14.20 4.66
N ARG A 254 0.90 14.85 5.37
CA ARG A 254 0.83 14.80 6.84
C ARG A 254 0.61 13.40 7.37
N LEU A 255 -0.25 12.59 6.73
CA LEU A 255 -0.43 11.18 7.09
C LEU A 255 0.88 10.39 6.96
N LEU A 256 1.60 10.52 5.84
CA LEU A 256 2.87 9.81 5.64
C LEU A 256 3.93 10.23 6.67
N LEU A 257 4.00 11.53 6.99
CA LEU A 257 4.88 12.06 8.04
C LEU A 257 4.50 11.54 9.43
N ALA A 258 3.20 11.53 9.76
CA ALA A 258 2.70 11.05 11.05
C ALA A 258 2.97 9.56 11.25
N VAL A 259 2.84 8.76 10.19
CA VAL A 259 3.23 7.35 10.27
C VAL A 259 4.75 7.23 10.40
N GLY A 260 5.56 7.99 9.67
CA GLY A 260 7.01 8.00 9.86
C GLY A 260 7.41 8.30 11.31
N ALA A 261 6.78 9.30 11.92
CA ALA A 261 6.97 9.66 13.33
C ALA A 261 6.64 8.49 14.28
N LEU A 262 5.53 7.80 14.01
CA LEU A 262 5.11 6.63 14.77
C LEU A 262 6.13 5.49 14.66
N LEU A 263 6.63 5.20 13.46
CA LEU A 263 7.61 4.11 13.25
C LEU A 263 8.93 4.43 13.97
N ALA A 264 9.43 5.67 13.85
CA ALA A 264 10.62 6.10 14.58
C ALA A 264 10.44 6.02 16.11
N ALA A 265 9.21 6.24 16.61
CA ALA A 265 8.91 6.08 18.03
C ALA A 265 8.92 4.61 18.49
N LEU A 266 8.58 3.65 17.62
CA LEU A 266 8.65 2.22 17.93
C LEU A 266 10.08 1.71 18.09
N GLU A 267 11.05 2.37 17.44
CA GLU A 267 12.49 2.04 17.49
C GLU A 267 13.25 2.86 18.54
N SER A 268 12.57 3.79 19.23
CA SER A 268 13.23 4.66 20.21
C SER A 268 13.83 3.83 21.36
N PRO A 269 15.04 4.14 21.83
CA PRO A 269 15.59 3.56 23.06
C PRO A 269 14.75 3.84 24.30
N SER A 270 13.86 4.83 24.24
CA SER A 270 12.93 5.20 25.32
C SER A 270 11.55 4.53 25.16
N ALA A 271 11.42 3.55 24.25
CA ALA A 271 10.18 2.81 24.06
C ALA A 271 9.90 1.88 25.25
N ASP A 272 8.66 1.38 25.35
CA ASP A 272 8.26 0.41 26.36
C ASP A 272 9.06 -0.90 26.20
N PRO A 273 9.47 -1.56 27.30
CA PRO A 273 10.17 -2.84 27.27
C PRO A 273 9.54 -3.92 26.36
N ALA A 274 8.21 -3.92 26.20
CA ALA A 274 7.50 -4.85 25.32
C ALA A 274 7.89 -4.68 23.84
N GLN A 275 8.32 -3.49 23.41
CA GLN A 275 8.81 -3.23 22.05
C GLN A 275 10.24 -3.73 21.86
N HIS A 276 11.04 -3.80 22.92
CA HIS A 276 12.40 -4.32 22.89
C HIS A 276 12.46 -5.86 22.99
N ALA A 277 11.36 -6.50 23.38
CA ALA A 277 11.24 -7.95 23.38
C ALA A 277 11.40 -8.54 21.96
N THR A 278 11.82 -9.79 21.87
CA THR A 278 12.03 -10.49 20.59
C THR A 278 10.70 -10.69 19.84
N ALA A 279 10.67 -10.36 18.54
CA ALA A 279 9.45 -10.41 17.74
C ALA A 279 8.87 -11.83 17.55
N ARG A 280 9.70 -12.88 17.68
CA ARG A 280 9.34 -14.27 17.36
C ARG A 280 8.15 -14.80 18.16
N SER A 281 8.09 -14.53 19.46
CA SER A 281 6.99 -15.01 20.33
C SER A 281 5.66 -14.34 19.96
N LEU A 282 5.67 -13.00 19.87
CA LEU A 282 4.51 -12.21 19.43
C LEU A 282 4.02 -12.65 18.04
N ALA A 283 4.96 -12.90 17.13
CA ALA A 283 4.67 -13.36 15.78
C ALA A 283 3.93 -14.70 15.79
N LYS A 284 4.48 -15.70 16.48
CA LYS A 284 3.88 -17.04 16.60
C LYS A 284 2.45 -16.94 17.13
N ASP A 285 2.27 -16.28 18.26
CA ASP A 285 0.97 -16.11 18.91
C ASP A 285 -0.06 -15.40 18.03
N THR A 286 0.37 -14.37 17.31
CA THR A 286 -0.51 -13.62 16.42
C THR A 286 -0.91 -14.45 15.20
N LEU A 287 0.04 -15.14 14.58
CA LEU A 287 -0.21 -16.03 13.44
C LEU A 287 -1.18 -17.15 13.82
N GLU A 288 -0.93 -17.79 14.96
CA GLU A 288 -1.73 -18.86 15.53
C GLU A 288 -3.21 -18.43 15.72
N ARG A 289 -3.44 -17.31 16.42
CA ARG A 289 -4.79 -16.78 16.65
C ARG A 289 -5.52 -16.45 15.34
N ARG A 290 -4.81 -15.87 14.36
CA ARG A 290 -5.39 -15.48 13.06
C ARG A 290 -5.70 -16.71 12.21
N ALA A 291 -4.83 -17.72 12.22
CA ALA A 291 -5.03 -18.98 11.53
C ALA A 291 -6.25 -19.73 12.07
N ARG A 292 -6.38 -19.87 13.39
CA ARG A 292 -7.58 -20.49 14.01
C ARG A 292 -8.87 -19.76 13.67
N ARG A 293 -8.84 -18.42 13.61
CA ARG A 293 -10.02 -17.62 13.24
C ARG A 293 -10.41 -17.84 11.78
N LEU A 294 -9.44 -17.99 10.89
CA LEU A 294 -9.70 -18.33 9.50
C LEU A 294 -10.19 -19.77 9.36
N ASP A 295 -9.61 -20.74 10.07
CA ASP A 295 -10.07 -22.13 10.12
C ASP A 295 -11.56 -22.25 10.48
N LYS A 296 -12.00 -21.53 11.52
CA LYS A 296 -13.41 -21.52 11.92
C LYS A 296 -14.34 -20.96 10.85
N ARG A 297 -13.90 -19.95 10.09
CA ARG A 297 -14.74 -19.21 9.13
C ARG A 297 -14.67 -19.73 7.70
N GLY A 298 -13.60 -20.42 7.34
CA GLY A 298 -13.39 -20.94 6.00
C GLY A 298 -14.08 -22.29 5.76
N LYS A 299 -14.58 -22.95 6.80
CA LYS A 299 -15.32 -24.21 6.67
C LYS A 299 -16.63 -24.00 5.92
N HIS A 300 -16.97 -24.95 5.06
CA HIS A 300 -18.24 -25.02 4.35
C HIS A 300 -18.61 -23.74 3.57
N LEU A 301 -17.64 -23.12 2.86
CA LEU A 301 -17.88 -21.88 2.10
C LEU A 301 -19.13 -21.95 1.20
N GLN A 302 -19.43 -23.13 0.63
CA GLN A 302 -20.60 -23.35 -0.21
C GLN A 302 -21.95 -23.29 0.53
N ARG A 303 -21.96 -23.57 1.84
CA ARG A 303 -23.19 -23.68 2.65
C ARG A 303 -23.48 -22.45 3.51
N ILE A 304 -22.46 -21.64 3.78
CA ILE A 304 -22.59 -20.44 4.60
C ILE A 304 -23.08 -19.25 3.77
N SER A 305 -23.69 -18.26 4.42
CA SER A 305 -24.26 -17.07 3.78
C SER A 305 -23.21 -16.16 3.11
N PRO A 306 -23.59 -15.28 2.16
CA PRO A 306 -22.69 -14.27 1.61
C PRO A 306 -21.99 -13.40 2.67
N ALA A 307 -22.71 -13.06 3.75
CA ALA A 307 -22.16 -12.29 4.87
C ALA A 307 -21.06 -13.05 5.61
N GLU A 308 -21.25 -14.34 5.85
CA GLU A 308 -20.23 -15.20 6.49
C GLU A 308 -19.02 -15.43 5.56
N ARG A 309 -19.24 -15.62 4.26
CA ARG A 309 -18.16 -15.66 3.25
C ARG A 309 -17.33 -14.38 3.27
N HIS A 310 -17.98 -13.22 3.41
CA HIS A 310 -17.30 -11.94 3.56
C HIS A 310 -16.45 -11.90 4.84
N GLN A 311 -16.93 -12.45 5.95
CA GLN A 311 -16.15 -12.56 7.19
C GLN A 311 -14.95 -13.52 7.08
N ALA A 312 -15.06 -14.59 6.29
CA ALA A 312 -13.96 -15.47 5.94
C ALA A 312 -12.90 -14.72 5.10
N ARG A 313 -13.34 -13.94 4.10
CA ARG A 313 -12.47 -13.08 3.29
C ARG A 313 -11.69 -12.08 4.14
N ILE A 314 -12.34 -11.43 5.11
CA ILE A 314 -11.67 -10.53 6.05
C ILE A 314 -10.64 -11.28 6.89
N ALA A 315 -10.97 -12.47 7.38
CA ALA A 315 -10.03 -13.29 8.16
C ALA A 315 -8.82 -13.71 7.33
N ALA A 316 -9.02 -14.13 6.08
CA ALA A 316 -7.95 -14.48 5.15
C ALA A 316 -7.00 -13.30 4.88
N LYS A 317 -7.55 -12.11 4.59
CA LYS A 317 -6.75 -10.89 4.41
C LYS A 317 -5.91 -10.57 5.66
N LYS A 318 -6.54 -10.59 6.84
CA LYS A 318 -5.85 -10.29 8.11
C LYS A 318 -4.73 -11.28 8.41
N LEU A 319 -4.95 -12.58 8.16
CA LEU A 319 -3.90 -13.58 8.32
C LEU A 319 -2.77 -13.36 7.31
N ARG A 320 -3.10 -13.05 6.05
CA ARG A 320 -2.10 -12.85 5.00
C ARG A 320 -1.17 -11.70 5.36
N TYR A 321 -1.71 -10.55 5.75
CA TYR A 321 -0.86 -9.39 6.05
C TYR A 321 0.08 -9.65 7.23
N VAL A 322 -0.41 -10.28 8.30
CA VAL A 322 0.45 -10.66 9.44
C VAL A 322 1.46 -11.73 9.05
N ALA A 323 1.08 -12.69 8.21
CA ALA A 323 1.99 -13.70 7.69
C ALA A 323 3.09 -13.09 6.81
N GLU A 324 2.77 -12.09 5.99
CA GLU A 324 3.77 -11.34 5.21
C GLU A 324 4.74 -10.56 6.12
N VAL A 325 4.24 -9.95 7.22
CA VAL A 325 5.08 -9.24 8.20
C VAL A 325 6.10 -10.18 8.82
N PHE A 326 5.64 -11.33 9.31
CA PHE A 326 6.45 -12.19 10.17
C PHE A 326 7.12 -13.36 9.43
N ALA A 327 6.79 -13.63 8.17
CA ALA A 327 7.45 -14.68 7.38
C ALA A 327 8.98 -14.61 7.41
N PRO A 328 9.64 -13.43 7.35
CA PRO A 328 11.10 -13.35 7.42
C PRO A 328 11.69 -13.90 8.73
N LEU A 329 10.94 -13.90 9.84
CA LEU A 329 11.40 -14.45 11.13
C LEU A 329 11.46 -15.98 11.15
N PHE A 330 10.80 -16.64 10.19
CA PHE A 330 10.68 -18.09 10.11
C PHE A 330 11.26 -18.57 8.76
N PRO A 331 12.59 -18.62 8.63
CA PRO A 331 13.24 -18.99 7.37
C PRO A 331 12.89 -20.42 6.96
N GLY A 332 12.68 -20.62 5.65
CA GLY A 332 12.36 -21.92 5.06
C GLY A 332 11.36 -21.83 3.91
N SER A 333 11.21 -22.92 3.15
CA SER A 333 10.28 -22.98 2.00
C SER A 333 8.80 -22.96 2.40
N ARG A 334 8.48 -23.37 3.64
CA ARG A 334 7.08 -23.47 4.13
C ARG A 334 6.34 -22.13 4.08
N SER A 335 7.02 -21.01 4.34
CA SER A 335 6.40 -19.68 4.32
C SER A 335 5.90 -19.32 2.91
N LYS A 336 6.67 -19.64 1.87
CA LYS A 336 6.30 -19.44 0.46
C LYS A 336 5.08 -20.25 0.08
N ASP A 337 5.05 -21.54 0.43
CA ASP A 337 3.92 -22.41 0.11
C ASP A 337 2.64 -22.00 0.84
N TYR A 338 2.76 -21.65 2.12
CA TYR A 338 1.66 -21.18 2.94
C TYR A 338 1.08 -19.85 2.42
N LEU A 339 1.93 -18.86 2.14
CA LEU A 339 1.53 -17.57 1.58
C LEU A 339 0.94 -17.71 0.17
N SER A 340 1.44 -18.64 -0.63
CA SER A 340 0.90 -18.98 -1.95
C SER A 340 -0.51 -19.56 -1.85
N ALA A 341 -0.72 -20.55 -0.98
CA ALA A 341 -2.04 -21.15 -0.76
C ALA A 341 -3.04 -20.12 -0.21
N LEU A 342 -2.62 -19.30 0.77
CA LEU A 342 -3.42 -18.22 1.33
C LEU A 342 -3.75 -17.13 0.30
N GLY A 343 -2.82 -16.83 -0.61
CA GLY A 343 -3.04 -15.94 -1.74
C GLY A 343 -4.10 -16.44 -2.70
N LYS A 344 -4.07 -17.72 -3.06
CA LYS A 344 -5.09 -18.35 -3.91
C LYS A 344 -6.47 -18.29 -3.27
N LEU A 345 -6.56 -18.60 -1.97
CA LEU A 345 -7.81 -18.46 -1.20
C LEU A 345 -8.32 -17.01 -1.18
N GLN A 346 -7.43 -16.06 -0.91
CA GLN A 346 -7.79 -14.64 -0.91
C GLN A 346 -8.27 -14.18 -2.29
N GLY A 347 -7.63 -14.63 -3.38
CA GLY A 347 -8.04 -14.32 -4.74
C GLY A 347 -9.44 -14.84 -5.05
N ALA A 348 -9.72 -16.12 -4.75
CA ALA A 348 -11.04 -16.71 -4.97
C ALA A 348 -12.15 -16.03 -4.15
N LEU A 349 -11.90 -15.74 -2.87
CA LEU A 349 -12.84 -14.95 -2.05
C LEU A 349 -12.93 -13.48 -2.49
N GLY A 350 -11.90 -12.97 -3.17
CA GLY A 350 -11.87 -11.65 -3.80
C GLY A 350 -12.87 -11.57 -4.94
N TYR A 351 -12.86 -12.54 -5.85
CA TYR A 351 -13.80 -12.58 -6.98
C TYR A 351 -15.27 -12.58 -6.54
N LEU A 352 -15.63 -13.31 -5.47
CA LEU A 352 -17.00 -13.25 -4.91
C LEU A 352 -17.38 -11.83 -4.44
N ASN A 353 -16.41 -11.11 -3.86
CA ASN A 353 -16.61 -9.72 -3.45
C ASN A 353 -16.72 -8.79 -4.67
N ASP A 354 -16.01 -9.08 -5.76
CA ASP A 354 -16.05 -8.29 -6.98
C ASP A 354 -17.41 -8.46 -7.69
N LEU A 355 -18.04 -9.64 -7.64
CA LEU A 355 -19.42 -9.83 -8.09
C LEU A 355 -20.40 -8.95 -7.31
N ALA A 356 -20.34 -9.00 -5.97
CA ALA A 356 -21.19 -8.18 -5.11
C ALA A 356 -20.95 -6.67 -5.30
N THR A 357 -19.70 -6.28 -5.58
CA THR A 357 -19.34 -4.89 -5.92
C THR A 357 -19.92 -4.49 -7.28
N GLY A 358 -19.92 -5.41 -8.24
CA GLY A 358 -20.55 -5.21 -9.55
C GLY A 358 -22.05 -4.97 -9.45
N GLU A 359 -22.77 -5.76 -8.65
CA GLU A 359 -24.21 -5.56 -8.41
C GLU A 359 -24.50 -4.16 -7.86
N ARG A 360 -23.76 -3.71 -6.84
CA ARG A 360 -23.88 -2.35 -6.30
C ARG A 360 -23.63 -1.27 -7.36
N ILE A 361 -22.61 -1.45 -8.21
CA ILE A 361 -22.32 -0.50 -9.29
C ILE A 361 -23.49 -0.48 -10.31
N LEU A 362 -24.09 -1.61 -10.62
CA LEU A 362 -25.26 -1.69 -11.50
C LEU A 362 -26.49 -1.01 -10.87
N ASP A 363 -26.68 -1.12 -9.55
CA ASP A 363 -27.73 -0.40 -8.81
C ASP A 363 -27.58 1.12 -8.92
N GLU A 364 -26.35 1.63 -8.87
CA GLU A 364 -26.07 3.07 -9.05
C GLU A 364 -26.32 3.54 -10.48
N LEU A 365 -26.17 2.65 -11.47
CA LEU A 365 -26.41 2.94 -12.88
C LEU A 365 -27.89 2.88 -13.26
N GLY A 366 -28.66 1.96 -12.68
CA GLY A 366 -30.05 1.66 -13.04
C GLY A 366 -30.97 2.91 -13.09
N PRO A 367 -31.04 3.73 -12.03
CA PRO A 367 -31.89 4.94 -12.00
C PRO A 367 -31.53 5.99 -13.06
N HIS A 368 -30.30 5.94 -13.58
CA HIS A 368 -29.79 6.89 -14.58
C HIS A 368 -29.81 6.32 -16.00
N ALA A 369 -30.34 5.11 -16.19
CA ALA A 369 -30.38 4.44 -17.48
C ALA A 369 -31.51 5.02 -18.36
N ARG A 370 -31.16 5.98 -19.23
CA ARG A 370 -32.14 6.70 -20.08
C ARG A 370 -32.46 6.01 -21.41
N THR A 371 -31.83 4.87 -21.72
CA THR A 371 -32.01 4.18 -23.02
C THR A 371 -32.33 2.71 -22.82
N ALA A 372 -33.22 2.17 -23.65
CA ALA A 372 -33.60 0.75 -23.61
C ALA A 372 -32.39 -0.19 -23.75
N ARG A 373 -31.39 0.19 -24.57
CA ARG A 373 -30.15 -0.58 -24.73
C ARG A 373 -29.29 -0.63 -23.46
N LEU A 374 -29.22 0.48 -22.71
CA LEU A 374 -28.49 0.50 -21.45
C LEU A 374 -29.18 -0.35 -20.38
N VAL A 375 -30.52 -0.29 -20.31
CA VAL A 375 -31.32 -1.14 -19.40
C VAL A 375 -31.12 -2.61 -19.74
N HIS A 376 -31.23 -2.98 -21.02
CA HIS A 376 -31.00 -4.35 -21.47
C HIS A 376 -29.57 -4.82 -21.18
N GLY A 377 -28.57 -3.98 -21.43
CA GLY A 377 -27.17 -4.27 -21.09
C GLY A 377 -26.96 -4.52 -19.59
N VAL A 378 -27.56 -3.71 -18.72
CA VAL A 378 -27.51 -3.90 -17.26
C VAL A 378 -28.13 -5.24 -16.87
N GLY A 379 -29.30 -5.59 -17.43
CA GLY A 379 -29.94 -6.88 -17.21
C GLY A 379 -29.08 -8.07 -17.61
N ILE A 380 -28.42 -8.00 -18.77
CA ILE A 380 -27.48 -9.03 -19.22
C ILE A 380 -26.31 -9.19 -18.23
N VAL A 381 -25.72 -8.08 -17.78
CA VAL A 381 -24.59 -8.14 -16.84
C VAL A 381 -25.03 -8.76 -15.51
N ARG A 382 -26.18 -8.37 -14.95
CA ARG A 382 -26.72 -8.99 -13.73
C ARG A 382 -26.91 -10.50 -13.87
N GLY A 383 -27.51 -10.94 -14.99
CA GLY A 383 -27.65 -12.36 -15.28
C GLY A 383 -26.30 -13.09 -15.34
N TRP A 384 -25.29 -12.46 -15.94
CA TRP A 384 -23.93 -13.01 -15.99
C TRP A 384 -23.27 -13.08 -14.60
N LEU A 385 -23.40 -12.04 -13.77
CA LEU A 385 -22.86 -12.03 -12.40
C LEU A 385 -23.48 -13.14 -11.55
N SER A 386 -24.80 -13.28 -11.61
CA SER A 386 -25.53 -14.36 -10.91
C SER A 386 -25.08 -15.74 -11.39
N GLY A 387 -24.93 -15.95 -12.71
CA GLY A 387 -24.45 -17.21 -13.26
C GLY A 387 -23.00 -17.55 -12.89
N ALA A 388 -22.14 -16.55 -12.70
CA ALA A 388 -20.73 -16.73 -12.34
C ALA A 388 -20.52 -17.14 -10.87
N GLU A 389 -21.46 -16.80 -9.97
CA GLU A 389 -21.30 -16.99 -8.52
C GLU A 389 -21.03 -18.46 -8.15
N ALA A 390 -21.80 -19.40 -8.71
CA ALA A 390 -21.67 -20.82 -8.37
C ALA A 390 -20.29 -21.39 -8.71
N SER A 391 -19.73 -21.03 -9.87
CA SER A 391 -18.39 -21.45 -10.29
C SER A 391 -17.32 -20.87 -9.38
N ILE A 392 -17.38 -19.56 -9.11
CA ILE A 392 -16.40 -18.87 -8.26
C ILE A 392 -16.46 -19.41 -6.82
N LEU A 393 -17.65 -19.75 -6.34
CA LEU A 393 -17.84 -20.35 -5.01
C LEU A 393 -17.21 -21.74 -4.93
N SER A 394 -17.30 -22.53 -6.00
CA SER A 394 -16.60 -23.82 -6.13
C SER A 394 -15.07 -23.65 -6.10
N ASP A 395 -14.56 -22.63 -6.79
CA ASP A 395 -13.13 -22.31 -6.77
C ASP A 395 -12.66 -21.84 -5.40
N ALA A 396 -13.47 -21.05 -4.69
CA ALA A 396 -13.18 -20.61 -3.32
C ALA A 396 -13.12 -21.81 -2.36
N ASP A 397 -14.05 -22.76 -2.46
CA ASP A 397 -14.02 -24.00 -1.66
C ASP A 397 -12.80 -24.88 -1.98
N ARG A 398 -12.44 -25.00 -3.26
CA ARG A 398 -11.23 -25.73 -3.68
C ARG A 398 -9.97 -25.06 -3.13
N ALA A 399 -9.91 -23.73 -3.18
CA ALA A 399 -8.79 -22.97 -2.62
C ALA A 399 -8.73 -23.10 -1.10
N TRP A 400 -9.88 -23.13 -0.42
CA TRP A 400 -9.98 -23.41 1.01
C TRP A 400 -9.38 -24.76 1.37
N ARG A 401 -9.82 -25.84 0.71
CA ARG A 401 -9.30 -27.20 0.94
C ARG A 401 -7.80 -27.32 0.72
N LYS A 402 -7.24 -26.59 -0.24
CA LYS A 402 -5.79 -26.52 -0.46
C LYS A 402 -5.09 -25.78 0.68
N PHE A 403 -5.61 -24.63 1.09
CA PHE A 403 -5.06 -23.86 2.20
C PHE A 403 -5.13 -24.60 3.54
N ALA A 404 -6.23 -25.29 3.85
CA ALA A 404 -6.40 -26.06 5.08
C ALA A 404 -5.37 -27.19 5.24
N LYS A 405 -4.79 -27.68 4.13
CA LYS A 405 -3.71 -28.68 4.13
C LYS A 405 -2.31 -28.07 4.25
N ALA A 406 -2.17 -26.75 4.09
CA ALA A 406 -0.88 -26.09 4.17
C ALA A 406 -0.40 -26.07 5.63
N LYS A 407 0.81 -26.59 5.87
CA LYS A 407 1.41 -26.60 7.20
C LYS A 407 1.80 -25.17 7.59
N PRO A 408 1.41 -24.67 8.78
CA PRO A 408 1.87 -23.38 9.24
C PRO A 408 3.40 -23.32 9.31
N PHE A 409 3.98 -22.19 8.93
CA PHE A 409 5.44 -22.03 8.84
C PHE A 409 6.09 -21.58 10.16
N TRP A 410 5.28 -21.26 11.18
CA TRP A 410 5.73 -20.81 12.50
C TRP A 410 5.78 -21.95 13.55
N HIS A 411 5.76 -23.20 13.09
CA HIS A 411 5.87 -24.43 13.88
C HIS A 411 7.09 -25.25 13.51
#